data_AF-A0A537CA49-F1
#
_entry.id   AF-A0A537CA49-F1
#
_cell.length_a   1.000
_cell.length_b   1.000
_cell.length_c   1.000
_cell.angle_alpha   90.00
_cell.angle_beta   90.00
_cell.angle_gamma   90.00
#
_symmetry.space_group_name_H-M   'P 1'
#
loop_
_entity.id
_entity.type
_entity.pdbx_description
1 polymer ?
#
loop_
_entity_poly.entity_id
_entity_poly.type
_entity_poly.pdbx_seq_one_letter_code
_entity_poly.pdbx_strand_id
1 'polypeptide(L)'
;MSEKKRVPPWERAQLSFTLAQRRRLRKVEESERPGKARLLDLEENRKRLAEIRKNICTDCRHYILSEQLSREERKIGEEQGFCKCTKNSPKL
;
A
#
# COMPACT_ATOMS: atom_id res chain seq x y z
N MET A 1 5.22 30.36 22.03
CA MET A 1 5.89 29.26 22.77
C MET A 1 4.81 28.29 23.20
N SER A 2 4.65 27.16 22.51
CA SER A 2 3.60 26.17 22.82
C SER A 2 3.94 25.47 24.14
N GLU A 3 3.11 25.71 25.17
CA GLU A 3 3.19 25.04 26.46
C GLU A 3 3.13 23.53 26.26
N LYS A 4 4.23 22.84 26.59
CA LYS A 4 4.29 21.38 26.56
C LYS A 4 3.37 20.85 27.67
N LYS A 5 2.13 20.48 27.32
CA LYS A 5 1.19 19.78 28.21
C LYS A 5 1.91 18.57 28.82
N ARG A 6 2.11 18.58 30.14
CA ARG A 6 2.72 17.46 30.86
C ARG A 6 1.74 16.30 30.85
N VAL A 7 2.11 15.20 30.19
CA VAL A 7 1.33 13.96 30.21
C VAL A 7 1.42 13.37 31.61
N PRO A 8 0.29 13.12 32.29
CA PRO A 8 0.30 12.52 33.61
C PRO A 8 0.93 11.12 33.63
N PRO A 9 1.48 10.67 34.78
CA PRO A 9 2.20 9.41 34.86
C PRO A 9 1.39 8.17 34.45
N TRP A 10 0.08 8.14 34.72
CA TRP A 10 -0.80 7.02 34.35
C TRP A 10 -1.04 6.92 32.84
N GLU A 11 -1.26 8.04 32.17
CA GLU A 11 -1.35 8.10 30.70
C GLU A 11 -0.03 7.66 30.06
N ARG A 12 1.11 8.09 30.63
CA ARG A 12 2.43 7.66 30.16
C ARG A 12 2.66 6.16 30.36
N ALA A 13 2.17 5.58 31.46
CA ALA A 13 2.23 4.15 31.71
C ALA A 13 1.35 3.35 30.74
N GLN A 14 0.13 3.83 30.44
CA GLN A 14 -0.77 3.22 29.47
C GLN A 14 -0.22 3.25 28.04
N LEU A 15 0.40 4.37 27.64
CA LEU A 15 1.13 4.49 26.39
C LEU A 15 2.33 3.54 26.33
N SER A 16 3.06 3.38 27.44
CA SER A 16 4.20 2.46 27.51
C SER A 16 3.77 1.00 27.42
N PHE A 17 2.66 0.64 28.07
CA PHE A 17 2.09 -0.71 28.01
C PHE A 17 1.61 -1.07 26.59
N THR A 18 0.85 -0.18 25.95
CA THR A 18 0.38 -0.38 24.57
C THR A 18 1.54 -0.48 23.58
N LEU A 19 2.61 0.31 23.75
CA LEU A 19 3.84 0.18 22.97
C LEU A 19 4.54 -1.16 23.20
N ALA A 20 4.63 -1.62 24.45
CA ALA A 20 5.22 -2.91 24.78
C ALA A 20 4.42 -4.07 24.17
N GLN A 21 3.08 -4.01 24.22
CA GLN A 21 2.18 -5.00 23.63
C GLN A 21 2.35 -5.06 22.10
N ARG A 22 2.42 -3.91 21.41
CA ARG A 22 2.71 -3.86 19.96
C ARG A 22 4.09 -4.42 19.60
N ARG A 23 5.10 -4.23 20.46
CA ARG A 23 6.42 -4.83 20.25
C ARG A 23 6.39 -6.35 20.40
N ARG A 24 5.63 -6.87 21.37
CA ARG A 24 5.44 -8.32 21.54
C ARG A 24 4.74 -8.94 20.34
N LEU A 25 3.65 -8.33 19.86
CA LEU A 25 2.94 -8.81 18.68
C LEU A 25 3.83 -8.85 17.44
N ARG A 26 4.59 -7.77 17.16
CA ARG A 26 5.56 -7.78 16.05
C ARG A 26 6.63 -8.85 16.17
N LYS A 27 7.15 -9.12 17.38
CA LYS A 27 8.10 -10.21 17.60
C LYS A 27 7.48 -11.58 17.34
N VAL A 28 6.23 -11.78 17.75
CA VAL A 28 5.48 -13.01 17.48
C VAL A 28 5.29 -13.18 15.97
N GLU A 29 4.82 -12.15 15.27
CA GLU A 29 4.70 -12.14 13.80
C GLU A 29 6.03 -12.43 13.10
N GLU A 30 7.14 -11.85 13.58
CA GLU A 30 8.49 -12.11 13.05
C GLU A 30 8.97 -13.53 13.31
N SER A 31 8.61 -14.12 14.45
CA SER A 31 8.96 -15.51 14.79
C SER A 31 8.10 -16.55 14.08
N GLU A 32 6.82 -16.26 13.88
CA GLU A 32 5.85 -17.16 13.25
C GLU A 32 5.93 -17.12 11.73
N ARG A 33 6.36 -15.99 11.14
CA ARG A 33 6.54 -15.84 9.68
C ARG A 33 8.05 -15.86 9.35
N PRO A 34 8.63 -17.01 8.99
CA PRO A 34 10.06 -17.10 8.71
C PRO A 34 10.46 -16.07 7.64
N GLY A 35 11.58 -15.36 7.86
CA GLY A 35 12.01 -14.24 6.99
C GLY A 35 12.08 -14.59 5.49
N LYS A 36 12.26 -15.87 5.14
CA LYS A 36 12.20 -16.38 3.76
C LYS A 36 10.81 -16.22 3.12
N ALA A 37 9.73 -16.45 3.86
CA ALA A 37 8.36 -16.23 3.37
C ALA A 37 8.10 -14.74 3.12
N ARG A 38 8.60 -13.86 4.00
CA ARG A 38 8.52 -12.41 3.83
C ARG A 38 9.24 -11.92 2.56
N LEU A 39 10.39 -12.50 2.22
CA LEU A 39 11.10 -12.16 0.99
C LEU A 39 10.35 -12.60 -0.27
N LEU A 40 9.74 -13.79 -0.24
CA LEU A 40 8.89 -14.28 -1.34
C LEU A 40 7.67 -13.38 -1.55
N ASP A 41 6.99 -13.00 -0.47
CA ASP A 41 5.87 -12.05 -0.52
C ASP A 41 6.29 -10.69 -1.10
N LEU A 42 7.47 -10.19 -0.72
CA LEU A 42 8.00 -8.93 -1.25
C LEU A 42 8.37 -9.02 -2.74
N GLU A 43 8.90 -10.15 -3.18
CA GLU A 43 9.22 -10.38 -4.58
C GLU A 43 7.94 -10.48 -5.43
N GLU A 44 6.93 -11.21 -4.95
CA GLU A 44 5.64 -11.31 -5.61
C GLU A 44 4.95 -9.94 -5.68
N ASN A 45 4.96 -9.17 -4.59
CA ASN A 45 4.45 -7.80 -4.58
C ASN A 45 5.19 -6.88 -5.55
N ARG A 46 6.52 -7.03 -5.67
CA ARG A 46 7.31 -6.29 -6.67
C ARG A 46 6.88 -6.60 -8.09
N LYS A 47 6.64 -7.88 -8.41
CA LYS A 47 6.17 -8.31 -9.74
C LYS A 47 4.78 -7.73 -10.03
N ARG A 48 3.83 -7.88 -9.10
CA ARG A 48 2.48 -7.30 -9.22
C ARG A 48 2.51 -5.79 -9.41
N LEU A 49 3.31 -5.05 -8.64
CA LEU A 49 3.46 -3.60 -8.79
C LEU A 49 4.05 -3.20 -10.16
N ALA A 50 4.98 -4.00 -10.70
CA ALA A 50 5.53 -3.76 -12.02
C ALA A 50 4.48 -3.97 -13.12
N GLU A 51 3.61 -4.97 -12.98
CA GLU A 51 2.48 -5.20 -13.90
C GLU A 51 1.46 -4.06 -13.85
N ILE A 52 1.03 -3.67 -12.64
CA ILE A 52 0.11 -2.54 -12.46
C ILE A 52 0.66 -1.26 -13.10
N ARG A 53 1.95 -0.98 -12.93
CA ARG A 53 2.59 0.21 -13.50
C ARG A 53 2.58 0.23 -15.03
N LYS A 54 2.60 -0.92 -15.71
CA LYS A 54 2.48 -0.96 -17.19
C LYS A 54 1.12 -0.46 -17.67
N ASN A 55 0.09 -0.66 -16.84
CA ASN A 55 -1.28 -0.29 -17.14
C ASN A 55 -1.60 1.17 -16.77
N ILE A 56 -0.66 1.91 -16.18
CA ILE A 56 -0.82 3.30 -15.78
C ILE A 56 -0.10 4.19 -16.79
N CYS A 57 -0.80 5.21 -17.30
CA CYS A 57 -0.18 6.20 -18.17
C CYS A 57 0.80 7.09 -17.37
N THR A 58 2.02 7.26 -17.88
CA THR A 58 3.07 8.07 -17.25
C THR A 58 2.73 9.55 -17.14
N ASP A 59 1.93 10.05 -18.09
CA ASP A 59 1.64 11.47 -18.24
C ASP A 59 0.44 11.86 -17.36
N CYS A 60 -0.68 11.13 -17.49
CA CYS A 60 -1.93 11.42 -16.79
C CYS A 60 -2.04 10.69 -15.43
N ARG A 61 -1.21 9.68 -15.15
CA ARG A 61 -1.27 8.79 -13.97
C ARG A 61 -2.59 8.05 -13.76
N HIS A 62 -3.46 8.00 -14.76
CA HIS A 62 -4.67 7.19 -14.76
C HIS A 62 -4.44 5.86 -15.49
N TYR A 63 -5.29 4.88 -15.20
CA TYR A 63 -5.26 3.59 -15.88
C TYR A 63 -5.56 3.73 -17.38
N ILE A 64 -4.79 3.06 -18.20
CA ILE A 64 -5.06 2.91 -19.63
C ILE A 64 -6.18 1.88 -19.78
N LEU A 65 -7.23 2.22 -20.53
CA LEU A 65 -8.31 1.28 -20.80
C LEU A 65 -7.76 0.12 -21.63
N SER A 66 -7.76 -1.09 -21.05
CA SER A 66 -7.24 -2.31 -21.68
C SER A 66 -8.06 -3.51 -21.24
N GLU A 67 -8.27 -4.45 -22.16
CA GLU A 67 -8.92 -5.73 -21.86
C GLU A 67 -8.05 -6.62 -20.94
N GLN A 68 -6.75 -6.35 -20.85
CA GLN A 68 -5.81 -7.11 -20.02
C GLN A 68 -5.79 -6.66 -18.54
N LEU A 69 -6.54 -5.61 -18.19
CA LEU A 69 -6.67 -5.18 -16.79
C LEU A 69 -7.33 -6.28 -15.96
N SER A 70 -6.74 -6.57 -14.80
CA SER A 70 -7.37 -7.42 -13.79
C SER A 70 -8.68 -6.79 -13.29
N ARG A 71 -9.57 -7.62 -12.71
CA ARG A 71 -10.87 -7.16 -12.21
C ARG A 71 -10.74 -6.03 -11.18
N GLU A 72 -9.71 -6.10 -10.35
CA GLU A 72 -9.41 -5.11 -9.31
C GLU A 72 -8.95 -3.78 -9.93
N GLU A 73 -8.02 -3.83 -10.89
CA GLU A 73 -7.56 -2.63 -11.60
C GLU A 73 -8.67 -1.98 -12.42
N ARG A 74 -9.54 -2.78 -13.08
CA ARG A 74 -10.71 -2.25 -13.80
C ARG A 74 -11.63 -1.48 -12.87
N LYS A 75 -11.93 -2.02 -11.69
CA LYS A 75 -12.77 -1.35 -10.70
C LYS A 75 -12.16 -0.02 -10.25
N ILE A 76 -10.84 0.02 -10.01
CA ILE A 76 -10.14 1.27 -9.66
C ILE A 76 -10.21 2.27 -10.83
N GLY A 77 -10.03 1.81 -12.06
CA GLY A 77 -10.17 2.64 -13.26
C GLY A 77 -11.59 3.17 -13.49
N GLU A 78 -12.63 2.41 -13.12
CA GLU A 78 -14.02 2.86 -13.14
C GLU A 78 -14.29 3.93 -12.07
N GLU A 79 -13.75 3.77 -10.86
CA GLU A 79 -13.91 4.72 -9.76
C GLU A 79 -13.12 6.02 -9.97
N GLN A 80 -11.88 5.93 -10.47
CA GLN A 80 -10.99 7.09 -10.64
C GLN A 80 -11.03 7.69 -12.05
N GLY A 81 -11.61 6.98 -13.02
CA GLY A 81 -11.60 7.33 -14.43
C GLY A 81 -10.39 6.80 -15.19
N PHE A 82 -10.61 6.39 -16.44
CA PHE A 82 -9.56 5.95 -17.35
C PHE A 82 -8.86 7.11 -18.05
N CYS A 83 -7.61 6.88 -18.46
CA CYS A 83 -6.82 7.87 -19.17
C CYS A 83 -7.42 8.20 -20.53
N LYS A 84 -7.44 9.49 -20.88
CA LYS A 84 -7.94 10.03 -22.15
C LYS A 84 -6.82 10.58 -23.05
N CYS A 85 -5.56 10.29 -22.75
CA CYS A 85 -4.44 10.75 -23.56
C CYS A 85 -4.49 10.10 -24.96
N THR A 86 -4.36 10.92 -26.00
CA THR A 86 -4.42 10.50 -27.42
C THR A 86 -3.45 9.38 -27.79
N LYS A 87 -2.30 9.30 -27.10
CA LYS A 87 -1.30 8.23 -27.28
C LYS A 87 -1.80 6.85 -26.84
N ASN A 88 -2.71 6.82 -25.87
CA ASN A 88 -3.18 5.60 -25.19
C ASN A 88 -4.69 5.37 -25.39
N SER A 89 -5.35 6.19 -26.21
CA SER A 89 -6.71 5.94 -26.66
C SER A 89 -6.70 4.68 -27.54
N PRO A 90 -7.59 3.70 -27.29
CA PRO A 90 -7.78 2.63 -28.25
C PRO A 90 -8.17 3.29 -29.58
N LYS A 91 -7.39 3.06 -30.63
CA LYS A 91 -7.77 3.44 -31.98
C LYS A 91 -9.02 2.63 -32.30
N LEU A 92 -10.16 3.32 -32.44
CA LEU A 92 -11.41 2.76 -32.94
C LEU A 92 -11.20 2.13 -34.31
#